data_AF-Q7VWZ1-F1
#
_entry.id   AF-Q7VWZ1-F1
#
_cell.length_a   1.000
_cell.length_b   1.000
_cell.length_c   1.000
_cell.angle_alpha   90.00
_cell.angle_beta   90.00
_cell.angle_gamma   90.00
#
_symmetry.space_group_name_H-M   'P 1'
#
loop_
_entity.id
_entity.type
_entity.pdbx_description
1 polymer ?
#
loop_
_entity_poly.entity_id
_entity_poly.type
_entity_poly.pdbx_seq_one_letter_code
_entity_poly.pdbx_strand_id
1 'polypeptide(L)'
;MMQAGMYSQTVTFLFSLFVLCFITCTISGLVLFLFKARRANEELRHPLLQHRPFKQYPFAIQASIMLDYFLRLAFPRTKWWLIGHANKQLAHVDPKRVPLDVKWPIIGFWGACWLGLLAMISLWAMLLLGM
;
A
#
# COMPACT_ATOMS: atom_id res chain seq x y z
N MET A 1 12.63 -17.85 32.25
CA MET A 1 12.49 -18.82 31.14
C MET A 1 11.24 -18.56 30.29
N MET A 2 10.04 -18.32 30.85
CA MET A 2 8.84 -17.96 30.06
C MET A 2 9.01 -16.68 29.22
N GLN A 3 9.64 -15.63 29.77
CA GLN A 3 9.86 -14.36 29.06
C GLN A 3 10.75 -14.54 27.82
N ALA A 4 11.89 -15.23 27.94
CA ALA A 4 12.80 -15.51 26.83
C ALA A 4 12.13 -16.32 25.68
N GLY A 5 11.25 -17.27 26.04
CA GLY A 5 10.46 -18.00 25.05
C GLY A 5 9.45 -17.12 24.30
N MET A 6 8.74 -16.23 25.01
CA MET A 6 7.81 -15.28 24.41
C MET A 6 8.49 -14.26 23.50
N TYR A 7 9.68 -13.78 23.86
CA TYR A 7 10.46 -12.85 23.02
C TYR A 7 10.90 -13.50 21.71
N SER A 8 11.47 -14.71 21.78
CA SER A 8 11.86 -15.49 20.59
C SER A 8 10.68 -15.73 19.63
N GLN A 9 9.49 -16.05 20.17
CA GLN A 9 8.28 -16.20 19.37
C GLN A 9 7.82 -14.89 18.73
N THR A 10 7.89 -13.78 19.47
CA THR A 10 7.47 -12.45 18.96
C THR A 10 8.38 -11.98 17.84
N VAL A 11 9.70 -12.12 17.99
CA VAL A 11 10.69 -11.79 16.95
C VAL A 11 10.47 -12.66 15.72
N THR A 12 10.27 -13.97 15.89
CA THR A 12 9.98 -14.90 14.78
C THR A 12 8.71 -14.51 14.05
N PHE A 13 7.65 -14.14 14.78
CA PHE A 13 6.40 -13.69 14.20
C PHE A 13 6.56 -12.38 13.42
N LEU A 14 7.22 -11.37 14.00
CA LEU A 14 7.45 -10.08 13.33
C LEU A 14 8.30 -10.23 12.08
N PHE A 15 9.35 -11.06 12.14
CA PHE A 15 10.17 -11.38 10.97
C PHE A 15 9.36 -12.10 9.89
N SER A 16 8.56 -13.10 10.27
CA SER A 16 7.70 -13.83 9.32
C SER A 16 6.66 -12.91 8.68
N LEU A 17 6.05 -12.00 9.46
CA LEU A 17 5.14 -10.98 8.98
C LEU A 17 5.83 -10.02 8.00
N PHE A 18 7.05 -9.58 8.33
CA PHE A 18 7.85 -8.73 7.45
C PHE A 18 8.14 -9.42 6.11
N VAL A 19 8.58 -10.68 6.13
CA VAL A 19 8.83 -11.48 4.91
C VAL A 19 7.54 -11.67 4.11
N LEU A 20 6.42 -11.98 4.76
CA LEU A 20 5.12 -12.09 4.11
C LEU A 20 4.70 -10.78 3.44
N CYS A 21 4.89 -9.65 4.12
CA CYS A 21 4.62 -8.32 3.57
C CYS A 21 5.52 -8.02 2.36
N PHE A 22 6.81 -8.37 2.43
CA PHE A 22 7.74 -8.19 1.32
C PHE A 22 7.32 -9.00 0.08
N ILE A 23 6.97 -10.28 0.26
CA ILE A 23 6.50 -11.15 -0.83
C ILE A 23 5.19 -10.59 -1.42
N THR A 24 4.22 -10.25 -0.57
CA THR A 24 2.92 -9.71 -1.00
C THR A 24 3.07 -8.39 -1.75
N CYS A 25 3.91 -7.48 -1.23
CA CYS A 25 4.25 -6.21 -1.87
C CYS A 25 4.90 -6.45 -3.24
N THR A 26 5.86 -7.36 -3.33
CA THR A 26 6.55 -7.68 -4.59
C THR A 26 5.59 -8.23 -5.64
N ILE A 27 4.79 -9.25 -5.30
CA ILE A 27 3.82 -9.86 -6.23
C ILE A 27 2.77 -8.82 -6.66
N SER A 28 2.17 -8.12 -5.69
CA SER A 28 1.15 -7.12 -5.99
C SER A 28 1.70 -5.95 -6.79
N GLY A 29 2.93 -5.52 -6.50
CA GLY A 29 3.63 -4.45 -7.22
C GLY A 29 3.94 -4.85 -8.66
N LEU A 30 4.47 -6.05 -8.89
CA LEU A 30 4.71 -6.58 -10.24
C LEU A 30 3.40 -6.63 -11.04
N VAL A 31 2.33 -7.17 -10.44
CA VAL A 31 1.02 -7.23 -11.11
C VAL A 31 0.46 -5.83 -11.37
N LEU A 32 0.57 -4.93 -10.39
CA LEU A 32 0.06 -3.56 -10.48
C LEU A 32 0.77 -2.79 -11.58
N PHE A 33 2.10 -2.67 -11.53
CA PHE A 33 2.85 -1.77 -12.40
C PHE A 33 3.07 -2.34 -13.81
N LEU A 34 3.20 -3.67 -13.96
CA LEU A 34 3.45 -4.27 -15.28
C LEU A 34 2.16 -4.59 -16.05
N PHE A 35 1.12 -5.08 -15.37
CA PHE A 35 -0.08 -5.61 -16.03
C PHE A 35 -1.33 -4.77 -15.81
N LYS A 36 -1.55 -4.26 -14.60
CA LYS A 36 -2.84 -3.65 -14.21
C LYS A 36 -2.83 -2.11 -14.18
N ALA A 37 -1.68 -1.46 -14.37
CA ALA A 37 -1.55 -0.01 -14.26
C ALA A 37 -2.49 0.74 -15.21
N ARG A 38 -2.63 0.27 -16.45
CA ARG A 38 -3.55 0.85 -17.43
C ARG A 38 -5.01 0.73 -16.97
N ARG A 39 -5.44 -0.47 -16.60
CA ARG A 39 -6.80 -0.75 -16.12
C ARG A 39 -7.14 0.09 -14.88
N ALA A 40 -6.22 0.17 -13.93
CA ALA A 40 -6.38 0.99 -12.73
C ALA A 40 -6.58 2.48 -13.06
N ASN A 41 -5.77 3.00 -13.99
CA ASN A 41 -5.86 4.38 -14.44
C ASN A 41 -7.13 4.69 -15.24
N GLU A 42 -7.64 3.75 -16.04
CA GLU A 42 -8.90 3.90 -16.78
C GLU A 42 -10.13 3.92 -15.86
N GLU A 43 -10.08 3.15 -14.78
CA GLU A 43 -11.16 3.03 -13.79
C GLU A 43 -11.18 4.22 -12.81
N LEU A 44 -10.01 4.59 -12.27
CA LEU A 44 -9.90 5.57 -11.18
C LEU A 44 -9.63 6.99 -11.69
N ARG A 45 -9.01 7.12 -12.88
CA ARG A 45 -8.82 8.38 -13.62
C ARG A 45 -8.25 9.51 -12.76
N HIS A 46 -7.01 9.35 -12.30
CA HIS A 46 -6.33 10.40 -11.54
C HIS A 46 -6.24 11.71 -12.33
N PRO A 47 -6.48 12.89 -11.70
CA PRO A 47 -6.41 14.19 -12.38
C PRO A 47 -5.07 14.45 -13.09
N LEU A 48 -3.95 14.01 -12.50
CA LEU A 48 -2.61 14.12 -13.11
C LEU A 48 -2.52 13.47 -14.50
N LEU A 49 -3.32 12.44 -14.79
CA LEU A 49 -3.30 11.77 -16.10
C LEU A 49 -3.83 12.65 -17.23
N GLN A 50 -4.49 13.77 -16.92
CA GLN A 50 -4.91 14.77 -17.91
C GLN A 50 -3.72 15.54 -18.49
N HIS A 51 -2.63 15.68 -17.72
CA HIS A 51 -1.45 16.42 -18.14
C HIS A 51 -0.45 15.55 -18.90
N ARG A 52 -0.20 14.33 -18.41
CA ARG A 52 0.70 13.37 -19.06
C ARG A 52 0.24 11.93 -18.88
N PRO A 53 0.51 11.04 -19.86
CA PRO A 53 0.32 9.60 -19.70
C PRO A 53 1.12 9.03 -18.52
N PHE A 54 0.53 8.06 -17.83
CA PHE A 54 1.11 7.42 -16.63
C PHE A 54 2.57 6.98 -16.79
N LYS A 55 2.91 6.33 -17.91
CA LYS A 55 4.27 5.82 -18.17
C LYS A 55 5.33 6.90 -18.38
N GLN A 56 4.91 8.15 -18.66
CA GLN A 56 5.85 9.28 -18.84
C GLN A 56 6.23 9.92 -17.50
N TYR A 57 5.53 9.59 -16.42
CA TYR A 57 5.90 10.04 -15.08
C TYR A 57 7.05 9.19 -14.52
N PRO A 58 7.95 9.79 -13.71
CA PRO A 58 8.93 9.01 -12.94
C PRO A 58 8.22 8.07 -11.96
N PHE A 59 8.89 6.98 -11.59
CA PHE A 59 8.31 5.94 -10.73
C PHE A 59 7.74 6.49 -9.41
N ALA A 60 8.39 7.50 -8.82
CA ALA A 60 7.88 8.13 -7.60
C ALA A 60 6.47 8.73 -7.76
N ILE A 61 6.20 9.39 -8.90
CA ILE A 61 4.86 9.96 -9.19
C ILE A 61 3.88 8.86 -9.59
N GLN A 62 4.34 7.84 -10.31
CA GLN A 62 3.51 6.66 -10.59
C GLN A 62 3.04 5.98 -9.30
N ALA A 63 3.95 5.82 -8.34
CA ALA A 63 3.65 5.28 -7.02
C ALA A 63 2.72 6.22 -6.25
N SER A 64 2.94 7.54 -6.26
CA SER A 64 2.04 8.48 -5.56
C SER A 64 0.61 8.43 -6.10
N ILE A 65 0.43 8.33 -7.42
CA ILE A 65 -0.91 8.13 -8.02
C ILE A 65 -1.55 6.84 -7.50
N MET A 66 -0.80 5.74 -7.44
CA MET A 66 -1.28 4.46 -6.91
C MET A 66 -1.56 4.53 -5.40
N LEU A 67 -0.83 5.37 -4.66
CA LEU A 67 -1.07 5.62 -3.23
C LEU A 67 -2.39 6.38 -3.06
N ASP A 68 -2.64 7.41 -3.85
CA ASP A 68 -3.89 8.18 -3.78
C ASP A 68 -5.10 7.28 -4.09
N TYR A 69 -4.95 6.37 -5.06
CA TYR A 69 -5.91 5.30 -5.30
C TYR A 69 -6.11 4.39 -4.09
N PHE A 70 -5.04 3.92 -3.45
CA PHE A 70 -5.12 3.11 -2.24
C PHE A 70 -5.86 3.85 -1.12
N LEU A 71 -5.51 5.11 -0.86
CA LEU A 71 -6.13 5.93 0.18
C LEU A 71 -7.62 6.13 -0.08
N ARG A 72 -8.02 6.36 -1.34
CA ARG A 72 -9.42 6.45 -1.74
C ARG A 72 -10.18 5.15 -1.52
N LEU A 73 -9.56 4.01 -1.83
CA LEU A 73 -10.20 2.69 -1.74
C LEU A 73 -10.29 2.17 -0.30
N ALA A 74 -9.23 2.33 0.49
CA ALA A 74 -9.13 1.83 1.85
C ALA A 74 -9.83 2.74 2.87
N PHE A 75 -9.77 4.06 2.67
CA PHE A 75 -10.24 5.05 3.65
C PHE A 75 -11.18 6.09 3.02
N PRO A 76 -12.30 5.69 2.38
CA PRO A 76 -13.08 6.54 1.49
C PRO A 76 -13.83 7.71 2.17
N ARG A 77 -14.03 7.64 3.49
CA ARG A 77 -14.77 8.65 4.25
C ARG A 77 -13.85 9.59 5.05
N THR A 78 -12.55 9.30 5.06
CA THR A 78 -11.59 10.05 5.87
C THR A 78 -11.27 11.38 5.21
N LYS A 79 -11.48 12.48 5.95
CA LYS A 79 -11.21 13.84 5.47
C LYS A 79 -9.90 14.42 6.01
N TRP A 80 -9.14 13.64 6.75
CA TRP A 80 -7.98 14.11 7.50
C TRP A 80 -6.67 13.89 6.74
N TRP A 81 -5.76 14.87 6.84
CA TRP A 81 -4.38 14.83 6.34
C TRP A 81 -4.27 14.42 4.85
N LEU A 82 -3.24 13.63 4.49
CA LEU A 82 -2.98 13.16 3.13
C LEU A 82 -4.16 12.38 2.53
N ILE A 83 -4.84 11.57 3.34
CA ILE A 83 -6.01 10.78 2.95
C ILE A 83 -7.15 11.68 2.50
N GLY A 84 -7.39 12.78 3.22
CA GLY A 84 -8.38 13.78 2.86
C GLY A 84 -8.09 14.47 1.53
N HIS A 85 -6.82 14.69 1.20
CA HIS A 85 -6.41 15.25 -0.08
C HIS A 85 -6.68 14.27 -1.24
N ALA A 86 -6.24 13.02 -1.11
CA ALA A 86 -6.51 11.97 -2.10
C ALA A 86 -8.03 11.76 -2.32
N ASN A 87 -8.82 11.74 -1.24
CA ASN A 87 -10.28 11.62 -1.32
C ASN A 87 -10.95 12.80 -2.01
N LYS A 88 -10.42 14.02 -1.88
CA LYS A 88 -10.92 15.19 -2.61
C LYS A 88 -10.56 15.10 -4.10
N GLN A 89 -9.33 14.70 -4.43
CA GLN A 89 -8.90 14.55 -5.82
C GLN A 89 -9.67 13.44 -6.56
N LEU A 90 -10.02 12.37 -5.85
CA LEU A 90 -10.73 11.21 -6.39
C LEU A 90 -12.20 11.17 -5.95
N ALA A 91 -12.81 12.34 -5.70
CA ALA A 91 -14.19 12.44 -5.26
C ALA A 91 -15.19 11.88 -6.28
N HIS A 92 -14.83 11.90 -7.57
CA HIS A 92 -15.63 11.32 -8.67
C HIS A 92 -15.65 9.78 -8.67
N VAL A 93 -14.69 9.14 -8.00
CA VAL A 93 -14.61 7.69 -7.92
C VAL A 93 -15.55 7.20 -6.82
N ASP A 94 -16.46 6.27 -7.13
CA ASP A 94 -17.19 5.49 -6.11
C ASP A 94 -16.40 4.21 -5.77
N PRO A 95 -15.77 4.12 -4.58
CA PRO A 95 -14.94 2.98 -4.21
C PRO A 95 -15.71 1.66 -4.17
N LYS A 96 -17.03 1.69 -3.99
CA LYS A 96 -17.85 0.47 -3.98
C LYS A 96 -18.00 -0.14 -5.37
N ARG A 97 -18.00 0.69 -6.42
CA ARG A 97 -18.17 0.25 -7.82
C ARG A 97 -16.89 -0.24 -8.48
N VAL A 98 -15.73 0.15 -7.94
CA VAL A 98 -14.44 -0.27 -8.50
C VAL A 98 -14.30 -1.80 -8.44
N PRO A 99 -13.99 -2.49 -9.56
CA PRO A 99 -13.85 -3.94 -9.61
C PRO A 99 -12.77 -4.48 -8.66
N LEU A 100 -13.00 -5.67 -8.10
CA LEU A 100 -12.03 -6.32 -7.21
C LEU A 100 -10.69 -6.59 -7.90
N ASP A 101 -10.70 -6.92 -9.20
CA ASP A 101 -9.49 -7.14 -10.02
C ASP A 101 -8.56 -5.91 -10.07
N VAL A 102 -9.11 -4.70 -9.91
CA VAL A 102 -8.34 -3.45 -9.83
C VAL A 102 -7.93 -3.13 -8.40
N LYS A 103 -8.79 -3.46 -7.42
CA LYS A 103 -8.56 -3.17 -5.99
C LYS A 103 -7.43 -4.01 -5.40
N TRP A 104 -7.44 -5.32 -5.63
CA TRP A 104 -6.54 -6.23 -4.92
C TRP A 104 -5.05 -5.91 -5.13
N PRO A 105 -4.54 -5.56 -6.34
CA PRO A 105 -3.11 -5.29 -6.48
C PRO A 105 -2.74 -3.93 -5.86
N ILE A 106 -3.65 -2.94 -5.86
CA ILE A 106 -3.44 -1.65 -5.22
C ILE A 106 -3.40 -1.79 -3.69
N ILE A 107 -4.41 -2.46 -3.12
CA ILE A 107 -4.53 -2.71 -1.68
C ILE A 107 -3.42 -3.65 -1.21
N GLY A 108 -3.12 -4.70 -1.97
CA GLY A 108 -2.05 -5.64 -1.67
C GLY A 108 -0.68 -4.97 -1.65
N PHE A 109 -0.37 -4.15 -2.65
CA PHE A 109 0.91 -3.44 -2.72
C PHE A 109 1.08 -2.44 -1.56
N TRP A 110 0.17 -1.48 -1.43
CA TRP A 110 0.29 -0.43 -0.42
C TRP A 110 0.01 -0.93 1.00
N GLY A 111 -0.97 -1.79 1.18
CA GLY A 111 -1.29 -2.41 2.47
C GLY A 111 -0.11 -3.22 3.01
N ALA A 112 0.52 -4.05 2.18
CA ALA A 112 1.72 -4.80 2.58
C ALA A 112 2.92 -3.88 2.82
N CYS A 113 3.06 -2.79 2.05
CA CYS A 113 4.14 -1.81 2.27
C CYS A 113 4.02 -1.12 3.64
N TRP A 114 2.81 -0.62 3.99
CA TRP A 114 2.56 0.00 5.29
C TRP A 114 2.69 -0.98 6.45
N LEU A 115 2.11 -2.18 6.32
CA LEU A 115 2.18 -3.20 7.36
C LEU A 115 3.61 -3.71 7.56
N GLY A 116 4.34 -3.94 6.46
CA GLY A 116 5.74 -4.34 6.49
C GLY A 116 6.64 -3.28 7.13
N LEU A 117 6.38 -2.00 6.87
CA LEU A 117 7.08 -0.90 7.53
C LEU A 117 6.84 -0.88 9.05
N LEU A 118 5.59 -1.10 9.49
CA LEU A 118 5.28 -1.22 10.92
C LEU A 118 5.96 -2.44 11.56
N ALA A 119 5.95 -3.59 10.88
CA ALA A 119 6.62 -4.80 11.34
C ALA A 119 8.13 -4.58 11.46
N MET A 120 8.75 -3.91 10.48
CA MET A 120 10.18 -3.60 10.48
C MET A 120 10.54 -2.64 11.62
N ILE A 121 9.79 -1.55 11.81
CA ILE A 121 10.00 -0.63 12.94
C ILE A 121 9.90 -1.37 14.28
N SER A 122 8.89 -2.23 14.42
CA SER A 122 8.69 -3.03 15.64
C SER A 122 9.86 -3.98 15.90
N LEU A 123 10.35 -4.66 14.85
CA LEU A 123 11.51 -5.54 14.93
C LEU A 123 12.76 -4.79 15.38
N TRP A 124 13.07 -3.65 14.74
CA TRP A 124 14.22 -2.83 15.12
C TRP A 124 14.10 -2.28 16.54
N ALA A 125 12.91 -1.84 16.95
CA ALA A 125 12.68 -1.36 18.31
C ALA A 125 12.94 -2.47 19.35
N MET A 126 12.48 -3.70 19.10
CA MET A 126 12.75 -4.82 20.00
C MET A 126 14.24 -5.13 20.08
N LEU A 127 14.93 -5.22 18.93
CA LEU A 127 16.36 -5.48 18.87
C LEU A 127 17.19 -4.40 19.60
N LEU A 128 16.85 -3.12 19.42
CA LEU A 128 17.55 -2.01 20.09
C LEU A 128 17.34 -1.99 21.61
N LEU A 129 16.17 -2.46 22.07
CA LEU A 129 15.85 -2.56 23.49
C LEU A 129 16.40 -3.84 24.14
N GLY A 130 17.12 -4.68 23.38
CA GLY A 130 17.68 -5.95 23.87
C GLY A 130 16.61 -6.99 24.21
N MET A 131 15.43 -6.88 23.58
CA MET A 131 14.29 -7.78 23.76
C MET A 131 14.22 -8.82 22.65
#